data_AF-A0A1N7JA23-F1
#
_entry.id   AF-A0A1N7JA23-F1
#
_cell.length_a   1.000
_cell.length_b   1.000
_cell.length_c   1.000
_cell.angle_alpha   90.00
_cell.angle_beta   90.00
_cell.angle_gamma   90.00
#
_symmetry.space_group_name_H-M   'P 1'
#
loop_
_entity.id
_entity.type
_entity.pdbx_description
1 polymer ?
#
loop_
_entity_poly.entity_id
_entity_poly.type
_entity_poly.pdbx_seq_one_letter_code
_entity_poly.pdbx_strand_id
1 'polypeptide(L)'
;MKKLIALSFIAFACTSCQKIEETISSVVTETTEKAQQKAQETIEESVTEQIGKIVQSENIQFKEVFPHENNLVLENAVGKKVAFPNGTPFYVFKYKVADKDLLISTLVSQPTTDEAQSKKEFEKVDGSAIIEKITFFQKFLPANAIDLSFLDDIKNDKNIEYYKVKRFPNASTIIYNPKNEMVYQFVEVKK
;
A
#
# COMPACT_ATOMS: atom_id res chain seq x y z
N MET A 1 -4.70 33.43 79.25
CA MET A 1 -3.54 32.52 79.40
C MET A 1 -3.85 31.20 78.71
N LYS A 2 -2.88 30.65 77.95
CA LYS A 2 -2.84 29.33 77.24
C LYS A 2 -3.89 29.15 76.13
N LYS A 3 -3.63 29.44 74.85
CA LYS A 3 -2.83 28.72 73.82
C LYS A 3 -3.15 27.22 73.68
N LEU A 4 -3.75 26.87 72.53
CA LEU A 4 -3.58 25.69 71.67
C LEU A 4 -4.64 25.82 70.55
N ILE A 5 -4.44 26.58 69.48
CA ILE A 5 -3.74 26.25 68.22
C ILE A 5 -3.76 24.75 67.89
N ALA A 6 -4.69 24.35 67.03
CA ALA A 6 -4.43 23.47 65.87
C ALA A 6 -5.62 23.54 64.90
N LEU A 7 -5.39 24.34 63.84
CA LEU A 7 -5.93 24.31 62.47
C LEU A 7 -7.37 23.77 62.26
N SER A 8 -8.37 24.58 61.91
CA SER A 8 -8.54 25.25 60.61
C SER A 8 -8.28 24.33 59.43
N PHE A 9 -9.33 23.70 58.90
CA PHE A 9 -9.70 23.70 57.47
C PHE A 9 -10.91 22.77 57.29
N ILE A 10 -12.08 23.22 57.75
CA ILE A 10 -13.37 22.71 57.22
C ILE A 10 -14.17 23.96 56.92
N ALA A 11 -14.75 24.00 55.72
CA ALA A 11 -15.60 25.05 55.17
C ALA A 11 -14.87 26.24 54.49
N PHE A 12 -14.09 25.96 53.44
CA PHE A 12 -14.11 26.83 52.24
C PHE A 12 -13.57 26.13 51.00
N ALA A 13 -14.37 25.27 50.36
CA ALA A 13 -14.17 24.89 48.95
C ALA A 13 -15.41 24.23 48.33
N CYS A 14 -16.62 24.66 48.68
CA CYS A 14 -17.83 24.32 47.90
C CYS A 14 -18.06 25.37 46.81
N THR A 15 -17.08 25.64 45.94
CA THR A 15 -17.26 26.43 44.71
C THR A 15 -16.16 26.15 43.68
N SER A 16 -15.82 24.88 43.39
CA SER A 16 -15.05 24.59 42.16
C SER A 16 -15.26 23.19 41.56
N CYS A 17 -16.33 22.47 41.91
CA CYS A 17 -16.62 21.12 41.41
C CYS A 17 -17.52 21.07 40.17
N GLN A 18 -17.40 22.03 39.25
CA GLN A 18 -18.10 21.95 37.94
C GLN A 18 -17.22 22.28 36.73
N LYS A 19 -15.92 22.55 36.92
CA LYS A 19 -14.96 22.82 35.82
C LYS A 19 -13.77 21.87 35.76
N ILE A 20 -13.68 20.91 36.68
CA ILE A 20 -12.54 19.98 36.79
C ILE A 20 -12.85 18.62 36.14
N GLU A 21 -14.11 18.22 35.99
CA GLU A 21 -14.49 16.93 35.39
C GLU A 21 -14.30 16.86 33.86
N GLU A 22 -14.58 17.93 33.12
CA GLU A 22 -14.45 17.91 31.64
C GLU A 22 -13.00 18.00 31.15
N THR A 23 -12.07 18.56 31.96
CA THR A 23 -10.65 18.69 31.55
C THR A 23 -9.82 17.46 31.91
N ILE A 24 -10.22 16.68 32.92
CA ILE A 24 -9.51 15.44 33.29
C ILE A 24 -9.92 14.29 32.36
N SER A 25 -11.18 14.20 31.93
CA SER A 25 -11.61 13.14 31.02
C SER A 25 -10.99 13.33 29.63
N SER A 26 -10.91 14.55 29.08
CA SER A 26 -10.33 14.77 27.75
C SER A 26 -8.81 14.53 27.74
N VAL A 27 -8.08 14.94 28.78
CA VAL A 27 -6.62 14.75 28.85
C VAL A 27 -6.26 13.28 29.10
N VAL A 28 -6.98 12.54 29.94
CA VAL A 28 -6.72 11.09 30.12
C VAL A 28 -7.06 10.31 28.86
N THR A 29 -8.13 10.68 28.14
CA THR A 29 -8.51 10.03 26.88
C THR A 29 -7.52 10.36 25.77
N GLU A 30 -7.14 11.63 25.58
CA GLU A 30 -6.11 12.01 24.60
C GLU A 30 -4.74 11.38 24.91
N THR A 31 -4.35 11.27 26.18
CA THR A 31 -3.06 10.69 26.54
C THR A 31 -3.07 9.17 26.34
N THR A 32 -4.21 8.52 26.57
CA THR A 32 -4.39 7.08 26.31
C THR A 32 -4.44 6.78 24.81
N GLU A 33 -5.15 7.60 24.04
CA GLU A 33 -5.21 7.51 22.58
C GLU A 33 -3.85 7.80 21.95
N LYS A 34 -3.14 8.86 22.38
CA LYS A 34 -1.77 9.15 21.91
C LYS A 34 -0.79 8.06 22.31
N ALA A 35 -0.93 7.45 23.49
CA ALA A 35 -0.09 6.33 23.91
C ALA A 35 -0.39 5.05 23.11
N GLN A 36 -1.67 4.76 22.83
CA GLN A 36 -2.08 3.64 21.99
C GLN A 36 -1.62 3.83 20.55
N GLN A 37 -1.81 5.03 20.00
CA GLN A 37 -1.39 5.39 18.65
C GLN A 37 0.12 5.32 18.52
N LYS A 38 0.87 5.86 19.48
CA LYS A 38 2.34 5.79 19.48
C LYS A 38 2.87 4.38 19.71
N ALA A 39 2.19 3.56 20.51
CA ALA A 39 2.52 2.14 20.65
C ALA A 39 2.27 1.38 19.34
N GLN A 40 1.16 1.67 18.66
CA GLN A 40 0.82 1.08 17.37
C GLN A 40 1.80 1.52 16.27
N GLU A 41 2.15 2.81 16.20
CA GLU A 41 3.19 3.35 15.32
C GLU A 41 4.55 2.71 15.61
N THR A 42 4.94 2.55 16.87
CA THR A 42 6.22 1.91 17.24
C THR A 42 6.25 0.42 16.83
N ILE A 43 5.11 -0.28 16.95
CA ILE A 43 4.98 -1.67 16.47
C ILE A 43 5.04 -1.72 14.95
N GLU A 44 4.33 -0.83 14.25
CA GLU A 44 4.36 -0.72 12.79
C GLU A 44 5.77 -0.42 12.29
N GLU A 45 6.48 0.53 12.90
CA GLU A 45 7.87 0.88 12.58
C GLU A 45 8.83 -0.30 12.80
N SER A 46 8.72 -0.99 13.95
CA SER A 46 9.59 -2.13 14.28
C SER A 46 9.36 -3.32 13.34
N VAL A 47 8.11 -3.63 13.01
CA VAL A 47 7.75 -4.69 12.05
C VAL A 47 8.21 -4.31 10.65
N THR A 48 8.03 -3.06 10.25
CA THR A 48 8.49 -2.53 8.97
C THR A 48 10.01 -2.61 8.82
N GLU A 49 10.76 -2.23 9.86
CA GLU A 49 12.23 -2.26 9.84
C GLU A 49 12.78 -3.69 9.77
N GLN A 50 12.14 -4.64 10.47
CA GLN A 50 12.55 -6.05 10.44
C GLN A 50 12.18 -6.74 9.12
N ILE A 51 11.00 -6.46 8.56
CA ILE A 51 10.59 -7.00 7.25
C ILE A 51 11.48 -6.44 6.15
N GLY A 52 11.71 -5.12 6.14
CA GLY A 52 12.52 -4.44 5.12
C GLY A 52 13.95 -4.97 5.00
N LYS A 53 14.56 -5.43 6.10
CA LYS A 53 15.90 -6.03 6.11
C LYS A 53 15.99 -7.36 5.34
N ILE A 54 14.87 -8.02 5.06
CA ILE A 54 14.81 -9.36 4.45
C ILE A 54 14.09 -9.34 3.09
N VAL A 55 13.47 -8.23 2.69
CA VAL A 55 12.88 -8.09 1.35
C VAL A 55 13.98 -8.18 0.30
N GLN A 56 13.89 -9.18 -0.58
CA GLN A 56 14.77 -9.31 -1.73
C GLN A 56 14.12 -8.65 -2.94
N SER A 57 14.84 -7.73 -3.58
CA SER A 57 14.45 -7.10 -4.85
C SER A 57 15.51 -7.37 -5.91
N GLU A 58 15.11 -8.00 -7.01
CA GLU A 58 15.98 -8.28 -8.15
C GLU A 58 15.40 -7.70 -9.44
N ASN A 59 16.28 -7.31 -10.37
CA ASN A 59 15.85 -6.89 -11.70
C ASN A 59 15.29 -8.08 -12.46
N ILE A 60 14.20 -7.87 -13.19
CA ILE A 60 13.59 -8.90 -14.04
C ILE A 60 13.08 -8.28 -15.34
N GLN A 61 13.19 -9.02 -16.44
CA GLN A 61 12.67 -8.58 -17.74
C GLN A 61 11.20 -8.99 -17.88
N PHE A 62 10.44 -8.21 -18.63
CA PHE A 62 9.01 -8.48 -18.87
C PHE A 62 8.76 -9.88 -19.45
N LYS A 63 9.53 -10.25 -20.49
CA LYS A 63 9.47 -11.58 -21.13
C LYS A 63 9.75 -12.77 -20.22
N GLU A 64 10.43 -12.57 -19.10
CA GLU A 64 10.68 -13.66 -18.13
C GLU A 64 9.40 -14.02 -17.38
N VAL A 65 8.46 -13.07 -17.24
CA VAL A 65 7.15 -13.28 -16.60
C VAL A 65 6.07 -13.54 -17.66
N PHE A 66 6.18 -12.91 -18.83
CA PHE A 66 5.22 -13.00 -19.94
C PHE A 66 5.93 -13.36 -21.25
N PRO A 67 6.22 -14.65 -21.50
CA PRO A 67 7.07 -15.07 -22.62
C PRO A 67 6.44 -14.88 -24.01
N HIS A 68 5.11 -14.67 -24.09
CA HIS A 68 4.41 -14.48 -25.36
C HIS A 68 4.01 -13.01 -25.53
N GLU A 69 4.89 -12.19 -26.10
CA GLU A 69 4.69 -10.74 -26.17
C GLU A 69 3.84 -10.29 -27.38
N ASN A 70 3.45 -11.15 -28.32
CA ASN A 70 2.56 -10.80 -29.45
C ASN A 70 2.93 -9.49 -30.21
N ASN A 71 4.22 -9.25 -30.45
CA ASN A 71 4.75 -8.01 -31.05
C ASN A 71 4.56 -6.74 -30.19
N LEU A 72 4.25 -6.88 -28.90
CA LEU A 72 4.21 -5.78 -27.94
C LEU A 72 5.57 -5.11 -27.85
N VAL A 73 5.60 -3.80 -28.10
CA VAL A 73 6.80 -2.97 -27.98
C VAL A 73 6.71 -2.19 -26.68
N LEU A 74 7.64 -2.46 -25.76
CA LEU A 74 7.73 -1.78 -24.47
C LEU A 74 8.94 -0.84 -24.48
N GLU A 75 8.69 0.44 -24.22
CA GLU A 75 9.76 1.43 -24.11
C GLU A 75 10.16 1.65 -22.65
N ASN A 76 11.47 1.82 -22.41
CA ASN A 76 12.03 2.11 -21.09
C ASN A 76 11.56 1.12 -20.00
N ALA A 77 11.41 -0.16 -20.36
CA ALA A 77 10.88 -1.16 -19.45
C ALA A 77 11.85 -1.46 -18.31
N VAL A 78 11.37 -1.27 -17.09
CA VAL A 78 12.05 -1.61 -15.85
C VAL A 78 11.15 -2.56 -15.07
N GLY A 79 11.72 -3.70 -14.64
CA GLY A 79 11.02 -4.70 -13.85
C GLY A 79 11.76 -5.04 -12.56
N LYS A 80 11.00 -5.22 -11.49
CA LYS A 80 11.48 -5.69 -10.19
C LYS A 80 10.68 -6.89 -9.75
N LYS A 81 11.34 -7.96 -9.35
CA LYS A 81 10.74 -9.04 -8.57
C LYS A 81 11.00 -8.76 -7.10
N VAL A 82 9.95 -8.80 -6.30
CA VAL A 82 10.03 -8.59 -4.86
C VAL A 82 9.51 -9.81 -4.13
N ALA A 83 10.31 -10.31 -3.19
CA ALA A 83 9.97 -11.45 -2.36
C ALA A 83 10.03 -11.06 -0.88
N PHE A 84 8.92 -11.29 -0.19
CA PHE A 84 8.87 -11.26 1.27
C PHE A 84 9.25 -12.64 1.83
N PRO A 85 9.81 -12.72 3.06
CA PRO A 85 10.10 -14.00 3.71
C PRO A 85 8.86 -14.90 3.78
N ASN A 86 8.97 -16.15 3.31
CA ASN A 86 7.87 -17.12 3.20
C ASN A 86 6.64 -16.67 2.37
N GLY A 87 6.70 -15.49 1.75
CA GLY A 87 5.67 -14.94 0.90
C GLY A 87 5.75 -15.46 -0.53
N THR A 88 4.64 -15.32 -1.26
CA THR A 88 4.68 -15.51 -2.70
C THR A 88 5.31 -14.27 -3.34
N PRO A 89 6.28 -14.41 -4.27
CA PRO A 89 6.87 -13.24 -4.91
C PRO A 89 5.82 -12.51 -5.74
N PHE A 90 6.04 -11.22 -5.92
CA PHE A 90 5.29 -10.39 -6.85
C PHE A 90 6.25 -9.60 -7.73
N TYR A 91 5.75 -9.14 -8.86
CA TYR A 91 6.53 -8.36 -9.81
C TYR A 91 5.93 -6.96 -9.95
N VAL A 92 6.79 -5.97 -10.12
CA VAL A 92 6.41 -4.60 -10.45
C VAL A 92 7.14 -4.17 -11.70
N PHE A 93 6.39 -3.70 -12.67
CA PHE A 93 6.92 -3.19 -13.92
C PHE A 93 6.51 -1.74 -14.14
N LYS A 94 7.43 -0.98 -14.72
CA LYS A 94 7.24 0.40 -15.20
C LYS A 94 7.74 0.46 -16.64
N TYR A 95 6.88 0.86 -17.56
CA TYR A 95 7.22 0.96 -18.98
C TYR A 95 6.26 1.94 -19.68
N LYS A 96 6.57 2.28 -20.94
CA LYS A 96 5.63 2.93 -21.84
C LYS A 96 5.11 1.95 -22.89
N VAL A 97 3.84 2.11 -23.26
CA VAL A 97 3.23 1.39 -24.36
C VAL A 97 2.28 2.29 -25.14
N ALA A 98 2.50 2.40 -26.45
CA ALA A 98 1.63 3.19 -27.32
C ALA A 98 0.25 2.53 -27.50
N ASP A 99 0.21 1.19 -27.58
CA ASP A 99 -1.01 0.43 -27.75
C ASP A 99 -1.39 -0.33 -26.46
N LYS A 100 -2.24 0.32 -25.66
CA LYS A 100 -2.80 -0.26 -24.42
C LYS A 100 -3.64 -1.51 -24.69
N ASP A 101 -4.40 -1.54 -25.78
CA ASP A 101 -5.31 -2.66 -26.07
C ASP A 101 -4.51 -3.89 -26.52
N LEU A 102 -3.41 -3.69 -27.25
CA LEU A 102 -2.43 -4.73 -27.53
C LEU A 102 -1.77 -5.25 -26.24
N LEU A 103 -1.39 -4.38 -25.30
CA LEU A 103 -0.87 -4.81 -24.00
C LEU A 103 -1.87 -5.72 -23.28
N ILE A 104 -3.11 -5.24 -23.12
CA ILE A 104 -4.14 -5.97 -22.35
C ILE A 104 -4.46 -7.30 -23.01
N SER A 105 -4.65 -7.32 -24.34
CA SER A 105 -4.90 -8.57 -25.08
C SER A 105 -3.72 -9.54 -25.00
N THR A 106 -2.49 -9.05 -25.04
CA THR A 106 -1.28 -9.86 -24.84
C THR A 106 -1.28 -10.52 -23.47
N LEU A 107 -1.60 -9.78 -22.41
CA LEU A 107 -1.67 -10.31 -21.05
C LEU A 107 -2.81 -11.32 -20.86
N VAL A 108 -3.97 -11.08 -21.47
CA VAL A 108 -5.12 -12.02 -21.43
C VAL A 108 -4.81 -13.30 -22.20
N SER A 109 -4.07 -13.21 -23.30
CA SER A 109 -3.71 -14.35 -24.15
C SER A 109 -2.61 -15.26 -23.57
N GLN A 110 -2.03 -14.89 -22.42
CA GLN A 110 -0.98 -15.69 -21.81
C GLN A 110 -1.50 -17.11 -21.50
N PRO A 111 -0.64 -18.14 -21.71
CA PRO A 111 -0.92 -19.48 -21.25
C PRO A 111 -1.23 -19.48 -19.75
N THR A 112 -2.14 -20.36 -19.34
CA THR A 112 -2.45 -20.59 -17.93
C THR A 112 -2.29 -22.05 -17.61
N THR A 113 -1.90 -22.36 -16.37
CA THR A 113 -1.90 -23.73 -15.87
C THR A 113 -3.22 -24.13 -15.23
N ASP A 114 -4.14 -23.18 -15.02
CA ASP A 114 -5.48 -23.43 -14.45
C ASP A 114 -6.53 -22.46 -15.05
N GLU A 115 -7.35 -22.98 -15.96
CA GLU A 115 -8.43 -22.20 -16.59
C GLU A 115 -9.60 -21.92 -15.63
N ALA A 116 -9.84 -22.74 -14.61
CA ALA A 116 -10.90 -22.49 -13.63
C ALA A 116 -10.56 -21.27 -12.75
N GLN A 117 -9.28 -21.01 -12.54
CA GLN A 117 -8.79 -19.82 -11.82
C GLN A 117 -8.51 -18.62 -12.72
N SER A 118 -8.63 -18.77 -14.04
CA SER A 118 -8.30 -17.73 -15.02
C SER A 118 -9.56 -17.10 -15.63
N LYS A 119 -9.39 -15.94 -16.25
CA LYS A 119 -10.42 -15.28 -17.06
C LYS A 119 -9.88 -15.06 -18.47
N LYS A 120 -10.76 -15.15 -19.47
CA LYS A 120 -10.46 -14.85 -20.88
C LYS A 120 -10.73 -13.39 -21.25
N GLU A 121 -11.15 -12.60 -20.27
CA GLU A 121 -11.44 -11.18 -20.41
C GLU A 121 -10.72 -10.42 -19.30
N PHE A 122 -10.51 -9.12 -19.53
CA PHE A 122 -9.99 -8.19 -18.55
C PHE A 122 -11.13 -7.42 -17.89
N GLU A 123 -10.88 -6.87 -16.70
CA GLU A 123 -11.83 -6.04 -15.98
C GLU A 123 -11.29 -4.62 -15.87
N LYS A 124 -12.05 -3.62 -16.32
CA LYS A 124 -11.81 -2.22 -15.95
C LYS A 124 -12.39 -2.01 -14.55
N VAL A 125 -11.61 -1.45 -13.64
CA VAL A 125 -11.98 -1.32 -12.23
C VAL A 125 -11.79 0.10 -11.72
N ASP A 126 -12.41 0.41 -10.58
CA ASP A 126 -12.09 1.62 -9.82
C ASP A 126 -10.69 1.52 -9.20
N GLY A 127 -9.94 2.61 -9.26
CA GLY A 127 -8.55 2.68 -8.82
C GLY A 127 -8.36 2.76 -7.30
N SER A 128 -9.39 3.11 -6.53
CA SER A 128 -9.25 3.45 -5.11
C SER A 128 -8.70 2.28 -4.29
N ALA A 129 -9.26 1.09 -4.47
CA ALA A 129 -8.79 -0.12 -3.79
C ALA A 129 -7.37 -0.56 -4.22
N ILE A 130 -6.98 -0.23 -5.46
CA ILE A 130 -5.62 -0.53 -5.96
C ILE A 130 -4.62 0.43 -5.32
N ILE A 131 -4.92 1.73 -5.30
CA ILE A 131 -4.09 2.75 -4.67
C ILE A 131 -3.91 2.44 -3.18
N GLU A 132 -4.99 2.11 -2.48
CA GLU A 132 -4.94 1.73 -1.06
C GLU A 132 -4.01 0.54 -0.84
N LYS A 133 -4.17 -0.52 -1.64
CA LYS A 133 -3.34 -1.72 -1.55
C LYS A 133 -1.85 -1.43 -1.80
N ILE A 134 -1.52 -0.63 -2.82
CA ILE A 134 -0.11 -0.31 -3.11
C ILE A 134 0.46 0.61 -2.02
N THR A 135 -0.32 1.57 -1.53
CA THR A 135 0.07 2.46 -0.42
C THR A 135 0.37 1.65 0.84
N PHE A 136 -0.44 0.61 1.12
CA PHE A 136 -0.16 -0.31 2.20
C PHE A 136 1.16 -1.06 2.00
N PHE A 137 1.42 -1.62 0.81
CA PHE A 137 2.69 -2.30 0.53
C PHE A 137 3.90 -1.38 0.62
N GLN A 138 3.78 -0.12 0.19
CA GLN A 138 4.85 0.86 0.28
C GLN A 138 5.40 0.99 1.70
N LYS A 139 4.55 0.86 2.73
CA LYS A 139 4.98 0.89 4.13
C LYS A 139 5.98 -0.20 4.47
N PHE A 140 5.92 -1.37 3.83
CA PHE A 140 6.74 -2.54 4.16
C PHE A 140 7.93 -2.73 3.20
N LEU A 141 8.06 -1.88 2.19
CA LEU A 141 9.11 -1.98 1.19
C LEU A 141 10.31 -1.09 1.56
N PRO A 142 11.55 -1.60 1.45
CA PRO A 142 12.74 -0.76 1.52
C PRO A 142 12.69 0.37 0.50
N ALA A 143 13.24 1.53 0.85
CA ALA A 143 13.22 2.72 -0.01
C ALA A 143 13.86 2.49 -1.40
N ASN A 144 14.74 1.50 -1.53
CA ASN A 144 15.42 1.14 -2.78
C ASN A 144 14.80 -0.08 -3.49
N ALA A 145 13.76 -0.70 -2.95
CA ALA A 145 13.21 -1.93 -3.49
C ALA A 145 12.40 -1.69 -4.77
N ILE A 146 11.53 -0.67 -4.77
CA ILE A 146 10.67 -0.27 -5.90
C ILE A 146 10.53 1.25 -5.90
N ASP A 147 10.68 1.87 -7.08
CA ASP A 147 10.31 3.28 -7.28
C ASP A 147 8.78 3.42 -7.36
N LEU A 148 8.18 3.85 -6.24
CA LEU A 148 6.74 4.12 -6.11
C LEU A 148 6.39 5.61 -6.15
N SER A 149 7.32 6.47 -6.59
CA SER A 149 7.08 7.93 -6.66
C SER A 149 5.87 8.31 -7.52
N PHE A 150 5.53 7.47 -8.50
CA PHE A 150 4.36 7.63 -9.35
C PHE A 150 3.02 7.59 -8.61
N LEU A 151 2.97 7.03 -7.39
CA LEU A 151 1.72 6.93 -6.63
C LEU A 151 1.12 8.31 -6.36
N ASP A 152 1.97 9.30 -6.12
CA ASP A 152 1.52 10.66 -5.84
C ASP A 152 0.96 11.35 -7.10
N ASP A 153 1.51 11.01 -8.27
CA ASP A 153 1.03 11.48 -9.57
C ASP A 153 -0.35 10.88 -9.91
N ILE A 154 -0.59 9.60 -9.60
CA ILE A 154 -1.85 8.93 -9.97
C ILE A 154 -2.98 9.15 -8.97
N LYS A 155 -2.69 9.41 -7.68
CA LYS A 155 -3.72 9.62 -6.64
C LYS A 155 -4.68 10.76 -6.98
N ASN A 156 -4.18 11.77 -7.69
CA ASN A 156 -4.93 12.99 -8.00
C ASN A 156 -5.39 13.06 -9.46
N ASP A 157 -4.98 12.14 -10.32
CA ASP A 157 -5.32 12.16 -11.75
C ASP A 157 -6.52 11.26 -12.07
N LYS A 158 -7.65 11.90 -12.38
CA LYS A 158 -8.91 11.22 -12.72
C LYS A 158 -8.90 10.50 -14.07
N ASN A 159 -7.87 10.73 -14.89
CA ASN A 159 -7.77 10.12 -16.22
C ASN A 159 -7.01 8.79 -16.21
N ILE A 160 -6.46 8.40 -15.06
CA ILE A 160 -5.78 7.12 -14.93
C ILE A 160 -6.79 5.99 -15.07
N GLU A 161 -6.43 5.00 -15.88
CA GLU A 161 -7.23 3.83 -16.12
C GLU A 161 -6.66 2.63 -15.38
N TYR A 162 -7.54 1.84 -14.76
CA TYR A 162 -7.15 0.68 -13.97
C TYR A 162 -7.77 -0.58 -14.55
N TYR A 163 -6.93 -1.59 -14.77
CA TYR A 163 -7.35 -2.86 -15.33
C TYR A 163 -6.84 -4.03 -14.51
N LYS A 164 -7.62 -5.12 -14.48
CA LYS A 164 -7.21 -6.41 -13.93
C LYS A 164 -7.25 -7.47 -15.01
N VAL A 165 -6.19 -8.26 -15.08
CA VAL A 165 -6.09 -9.44 -15.93
C VAL A 165 -5.76 -10.63 -15.05
N LYS A 166 -6.57 -11.69 -15.11
CA LYS A 166 -6.42 -12.87 -14.26
C LYS A 166 -6.05 -14.09 -15.11
N ARG A 167 -4.76 -14.44 -15.18
CA ARG A 167 -4.26 -15.63 -15.87
C ARG A 167 -3.33 -16.41 -14.95
N PHE A 168 -3.80 -17.52 -14.38
CA PHE A 168 -3.05 -18.27 -13.38
C PHE A 168 -1.69 -18.78 -13.94
N PRO A 169 -0.57 -18.62 -13.22
CA PRO A 169 -0.46 -18.15 -11.83
C PRO A 169 -0.38 -16.62 -11.67
N ASN A 170 -0.32 -15.85 -12.75
CA ASN A 170 -0.06 -14.41 -12.73
C ASN A 170 -1.36 -13.57 -12.79
N ALA A 171 -1.71 -12.91 -11.69
CA ALA A 171 -2.76 -11.90 -11.68
C ALA A 171 -2.15 -10.50 -11.85
N SER A 172 -2.44 -9.83 -12.95
CA SER A 172 -1.93 -8.49 -13.25
C SER A 172 -2.94 -7.41 -12.88
N THR A 173 -2.48 -6.39 -12.19
CA THR A 173 -3.13 -5.09 -12.05
C THR A 173 -2.34 -4.08 -12.87
N ILE A 174 -3.01 -3.39 -13.78
CA ILE A 174 -2.42 -2.47 -14.75
C ILE A 174 -2.97 -1.07 -14.44
N ILE A 175 -2.07 -0.11 -14.26
CA ILE A 175 -2.39 1.29 -14.05
C ILE A 175 -1.84 2.03 -15.27
N TYR A 176 -2.73 2.53 -16.11
CA TYR A 176 -2.38 3.18 -17.37
C TYR A 176 -2.65 4.68 -17.30
N ASN A 177 -1.63 5.48 -17.64
CA ASN A 177 -1.77 6.91 -17.81
C ASN A 177 -1.90 7.24 -19.31
N PRO A 178 -3.11 7.59 -19.80
CA PRO A 178 -3.33 7.87 -21.22
C PRO A 178 -2.64 9.15 -21.71
N LYS A 179 -2.19 10.04 -20.82
CA LYS A 179 -1.56 11.32 -21.22
C LYS A 179 -0.12 11.13 -21.72
N ASN A 180 0.57 10.13 -21.19
CA ASN A 180 2.00 9.92 -21.44
C ASN A 180 2.36 8.45 -21.69
N GLU A 181 1.35 7.60 -21.87
CA GLU A 181 1.46 6.19 -22.24
C GLU A 181 2.20 5.33 -21.20
N MET A 182 2.40 5.87 -19.99
CA MET A 182 3.06 5.16 -18.91
C MET A 182 2.14 4.09 -18.33
N VAL A 183 2.72 2.92 -18.09
CA VAL A 183 2.10 1.80 -17.40
C VAL A 183 2.88 1.47 -16.14
N TYR A 184 2.14 1.29 -15.05
CA TYR A 184 2.61 0.65 -13.83
C TYR A 184 1.84 -0.65 -13.66
N GLN A 185 2.54 -1.77 -13.69
CA GLN A 185 1.92 -3.09 -13.60
C GLN A 185 2.41 -3.82 -12.36
N PHE A 186 1.46 -4.31 -11.57
CA PHE A 186 1.69 -5.17 -10.42
C PHE A 186 1.23 -6.57 -10.75
N VAL A 187 2.10 -7.56 -10.61
CA VAL A 187 1.81 -8.95 -10.91
C VAL A 187 1.91 -9.76 -9.63
N GLU A 188 0.77 -10.24 -9.15
CA GLU A 188 0.69 -11.16 -8.03
C GLU A 188 0.77 -12.59 -8.54
N VAL A 189 1.76 -13.35 -8.07
CA VAL A 189 1.80 -14.79 -8.30
C VAL A 189 0.87 -15.46 -7.30
N LYS A 190 -0.03 -16.32 -7.80
CA LYS A 190 -0.93 -17.15 -6.99
C LYS A 190 -0.32 -18.54 -6.80
N LYS A 191 -0.58 -19.12 -5.63
CA LYS A 191 -0.24 -20.51 -5.29
C LYS A 191 -1.45 -21.39 -5.50
#